data_AF-A0A3D1U1Y1-F1
#
_entry.id   AF-A0A3D1U1Y1-F1
#
_cell.length_a   1.000
_cell.length_b   1.000
_cell.length_c   1.000
_cell.angle_alpha   90.00
_cell.angle_beta   90.00
_cell.angle_gamma   90.00
#
_symmetry.space_group_name_H-M   'P 1'
#
loop_
_entity.id
_entity.type
_entity.pdbx_description
1 polymer ?
#
loop_
_entity_poly.entity_id
_entity_poly.type
_entity_poly.pdbx_seq_one_letter_code
_entity_poly.pdbx_strand_id
1 'polypeptide(L)'
;MEDWQQWQIQADQVAAHLNQELKALEVDYFSESIDAGFRGFWPRFKELKERVRIAPAIRLEDKLDLERKLRSLGSKAYKAQEGTYARSGERRVELLASIAEHRSRAEGIEDPKELRAVRRQLDSVREAFDKGSPLVPADRQQVWDAWKEASQNVWTRLTEAWAENEAHLRQTLDSAREHLSAQRYGEARNAVGRFFESLRGREARQEVLNSLKAEAESLRREAERVEEQKASHRVASQQAQAVPTIDVWRAELKKSRESEIRLEEEVLALERQYQDSGALLEQAMVRGTLVDKKRRLSEYQRTSRALEQRIEAAEEVPLMTAG
;
A
#
# COMPACT_ATOMS: atom_id res chain seq x y z
N MET A 1 -9.08 -34.72 -81.82
CA MET A 1 -9.28 -33.39 -81.22
C MET A 1 -8.33 -32.46 -81.94
N GLU A 2 -8.84 -31.37 -82.50
CA GLU A 2 -8.03 -30.40 -83.24
C GLU A 2 -7.26 -29.52 -82.23
N ASP A 3 -5.99 -29.20 -82.52
CA ASP A 3 -5.06 -28.49 -81.61
C ASP A 3 -5.62 -27.18 -81.04
N TRP A 4 -6.51 -26.50 -81.77
CA TRP A 4 -7.16 -25.27 -81.32
C TRP A 4 -8.16 -25.50 -80.16
N GLN A 5 -8.82 -26.67 -80.09
CA GLN A 5 -9.74 -27.00 -79.00
C GLN A 5 -8.98 -27.24 -77.70
N GLN A 6 -7.80 -27.88 -77.78
CA GLN A 6 -6.93 -28.09 -76.62
C GLN A 6 -6.37 -26.77 -76.10
N TRP A 7 -5.97 -25.87 -77.00
CA TRP A 7 -5.55 -24.51 -76.64
C TRP A 7 -6.66 -23.73 -75.94
N GLN A 8 -7.90 -23.82 -76.45
CA GLN A 8 -9.05 -23.16 -75.84
C GLN A 8 -9.35 -23.68 -74.43
N ILE A 9 -9.31 -25.01 -74.22
CA ILE A 9 -9.52 -25.60 -72.90
C ILE A 9 -8.44 -25.12 -71.91
N GLN A 10 -7.18 -25.06 -72.34
CA GLN A 10 -6.08 -24.54 -71.51
C GLN A 10 -6.27 -23.05 -71.20
N ALA A 11 -6.73 -22.26 -72.17
CA ALA A 11 -7.02 -20.85 -72.00
C ALA A 11 -8.11 -20.59 -70.95
N ASP A 12 -9.22 -21.31 -71.07
CA ASP A 12 -10.36 -21.20 -70.16
C ASP A 12 -9.96 -21.67 -68.74
N GLN A 13 -9.10 -22.69 -68.60
CA GLN A 13 -8.56 -23.15 -67.31
C GLN A 13 -7.67 -22.09 -66.63
N VAL A 14 -6.75 -21.46 -67.38
CA VAL A 14 -5.87 -20.42 -66.84
C VAL A 14 -6.69 -19.19 -66.42
N ALA A 15 -7.65 -18.77 -67.24
CA ALA A 15 -8.56 -17.67 -66.90
C ALA A 15 -9.39 -17.97 -65.65
N ALA A 16 -9.94 -19.19 -65.53
CA ALA A 16 -10.70 -19.62 -64.36
C ALA A 16 -9.84 -19.61 -63.09
N HIS A 17 -8.60 -20.09 -63.17
CA HIS A 17 -7.67 -20.10 -62.04
C HIS A 17 -7.31 -18.69 -61.56
N LEU A 18 -6.96 -17.77 -62.48
CA LEU A 18 -6.68 -16.37 -62.14
C LEU A 18 -7.89 -15.66 -61.53
N ASN A 19 -9.10 -15.96 -62.02
CA ASN A 19 -10.34 -15.44 -61.47
C ASN A 19 -10.64 -15.99 -60.07
N GLN A 20 -10.29 -17.25 -59.78
CA GLN A 20 -10.39 -17.84 -58.44
C GLN A 20 -9.40 -17.17 -57.48
N GLU A 21 -8.16 -16.96 -57.88
CA GLU A 21 -7.16 -16.25 -57.08
C GLU A 21 -7.58 -14.81 -56.78
N LEU A 22 -8.19 -14.11 -57.75
CA LEU A 22 -8.76 -12.78 -57.56
C LEU A 22 -9.87 -12.79 -56.50
N LYS A 23 -10.81 -13.74 -56.60
CA LYS A 23 -11.89 -13.88 -55.63
C LYS A 23 -11.37 -14.23 -54.23
N ALA A 24 -10.39 -15.13 -54.15
CA ALA A 24 -9.73 -15.46 -52.88
C ALA A 24 -9.07 -14.22 -52.27
N LEU A 25 -8.36 -13.42 -53.08
CA LEU A 25 -7.74 -12.17 -52.63
C LEU A 25 -8.78 -11.13 -52.16
N GLU A 26 -9.93 -11.02 -52.83
CA GLU A 26 -11.03 -10.14 -52.40
C GLU A 26 -11.64 -10.61 -51.08
N VAL A 27 -11.93 -11.91 -50.94
CA VAL A 27 -12.48 -12.49 -49.71
C VAL A 27 -11.51 -12.36 -48.55
N ASP A 28 -10.23 -12.70 -48.75
CA ASP A 28 -9.18 -12.59 -47.73
C ASP A 28 -9.09 -11.16 -47.20
N TYR A 29 -9.07 -10.17 -48.11
CA TYR A 29 -8.87 -8.75 -47.76
C TYR A 29 -10.07 -8.12 -47.05
N PHE A 30 -11.29 -8.48 -47.43
CA PHE A 30 -12.52 -7.92 -46.85
C PHE A 30 -13.12 -8.80 -45.75
N SER A 31 -12.46 -9.90 -45.37
CA SER A 31 -12.84 -10.68 -44.19
C SER A 31 -12.64 -9.87 -42.91
N GLU A 32 -13.48 -10.10 -41.90
CA GLU A 32 -13.41 -9.41 -40.60
C GLU A 32 -12.17 -9.76 -39.75
N SER A 33 -11.22 -10.54 -40.28
CA SER A 33 -9.98 -10.87 -39.58
C SER A 33 -8.99 -9.69 -39.64
N ILE A 34 -8.91 -8.96 -38.53
CA ILE A 34 -8.26 -7.64 -38.40
C ILE A 34 -6.74 -7.66 -38.67
N ASP A 35 -6.06 -8.81 -38.54
CA ASP A 35 -4.59 -8.85 -38.53
C ASP A 35 -3.91 -9.03 -39.92
N ALA A 36 -4.66 -9.32 -40.99
CA ALA A 36 -4.08 -9.71 -42.29
C ALA A 36 -4.28 -8.71 -43.46
N GLY A 37 -4.92 -7.56 -43.25
CA GLY A 37 -5.46 -6.75 -44.36
C GLY A 37 -4.41 -6.14 -45.32
N PHE A 38 -3.56 -5.23 -44.86
CA PHE A 38 -2.85 -4.34 -45.80
C PHE A 38 -1.44 -4.80 -46.22
N ARG A 39 -0.65 -5.37 -45.29
CA ARG A 39 0.75 -5.77 -45.58
C ARG A 39 0.83 -6.97 -46.53
N GLY A 40 -0.10 -7.92 -46.42
CA GLY A 40 -0.15 -9.11 -47.28
C GLY A 40 -0.85 -8.89 -48.62
N PHE A 41 -1.82 -7.96 -48.67
CA PHE A 41 -2.63 -7.73 -49.87
C PHE A 41 -1.85 -7.13 -51.03
N TRP A 42 -1.11 -6.02 -50.81
CA TRP A 42 -0.47 -5.30 -51.91
C TRP A 42 0.59 -6.11 -52.67
N PRO A 43 1.44 -6.92 -52.02
CA PRO A 43 2.33 -7.84 -52.72
C PRO A 43 1.57 -8.85 -53.59
N ARG A 44 0.57 -9.55 -53.01
CA ARG A 44 -0.26 -10.54 -53.74
C ARG A 44 -1.05 -9.93 -54.89
N PHE A 45 -1.58 -8.72 -54.69
CA PHE A 45 -2.30 -7.96 -55.71
C PHE A 45 -1.39 -7.57 -56.89
N LYS A 46 -0.16 -7.10 -56.61
CA LYS A 46 0.84 -6.78 -57.65
C LYS A 46 1.25 -8.01 -58.43
N GLU A 47 1.51 -9.12 -57.74
CA GLU A 47 1.86 -10.41 -58.36
C GLU A 47 0.74 -10.92 -59.27
N LEU A 48 -0.51 -10.96 -58.78
CA LEU A 48 -1.66 -11.38 -59.58
C LEU A 48 -1.88 -10.47 -60.80
N LYS A 49 -1.70 -9.16 -60.64
CA LYS A 49 -1.78 -8.19 -61.74
C LYS A 49 -0.72 -8.46 -62.81
N GLU A 50 0.51 -8.77 -62.41
CA GLU A 50 1.58 -9.09 -63.36
C GLU A 50 1.31 -10.43 -64.06
N ARG A 51 0.84 -11.45 -63.33
CA ARG A 51 0.43 -12.75 -63.90
C ARG A 51 -0.67 -12.61 -64.96
N VAL A 52 -1.70 -11.81 -64.70
CA VAL A 52 -2.75 -11.51 -65.69
C VAL A 52 -2.17 -10.79 -66.92
N ARG A 53 -1.23 -9.85 -66.72
CA ARG A 53 -0.58 -9.11 -67.81
C ARG A 53 0.26 -10.01 -68.72
N ILE A 54 1.04 -10.93 -68.16
CA ILE A 54 1.99 -11.77 -68.92
C ILE A 54 1.39 -13.09 -69.41
N ALA A 55 0.18 -13.47 -68.97
CA ALA A 55 -0.47 -14.72 -69.35
C ALA A 55 -0.59 -14.84 -70.90
N PRO A 56 0.13 -15.79 -71.53
CA PRO A 56 0.19 -15.90 -72.99
C PRO A 56 -0.93 -16.79 -73.57
N ALA A 57 -1.58 -17.59 -72.73
CA ALA A 57 -2.55 -18.60 -73.15
C ALA A 57 -4.01 -18.20 -72.88
N ILE A 58 -4.34 -16.95 -72.55
CA ILE A 58 -5.72 -16.54 -72.25
C ILE A 58 -6.35 -15.75 -73.41
N ARG A 59 -7.67 -15.85 -73.55
CA ARG A 59 -8.42 -15.02 -74.50
C ARG A 59 -8.33 -13.54 -74.11
N LEU A 60 -8.39 -12.68 -75.12
CA LEU A 60 -8.31 -11.23 -74.92
C LEU A 60 -9.47 -10.71 -74.05
N GLU A 61 -10.68 -11.22 -74.25
CA GLU A 61 -11.87 -10.81 -73.50
C GLU A 61 -11.73 -11.13 -72.00
N ASP A 62 -11.36 -12.37 -71.66
CA ASP A 62 -11.12 -12.79 -70.28
C ASP A 62 -10.01 -11.97 -69.60
N LYS A 63 -8.96 -11.64 -70.36
CA LYS A 63 -7.87 -10.78 -69.90
C LYS A 63 -8.36 -9.37 -69.56
N LEU A 64 -9.13 -8.75 -70.44
CA LEU A 64 -9.70 -7.41 -70.22
C LEU A 64 -10.66 -7.40 -69.02
N ASP A 65 -11.45 -8.45 -68.85
CA ASP A 65 -12.36 -8.60 -67.71
C ASP A 65 -11.61 -8.79 -66.38
N LEU A 66 -10.57 -9.62 -66.35
CA LEU A 66 -9.68 -9.76 -65.20
C LEU A 66 -8.99 -8.44 -64.84
N GLU A 67 -8.48 -7.70 -65.83
CA GLU A 67 -7.89 -6.38 -65.62
C GLU A 67 -8.90 -5.35 -65.08
N ARG A 68 -10.16 -5.40 -65.55
CA ARG A 68 -11.24 -4.55 -65.04
C ARG A 68 -11.56 -4.88 -63.58
N LYS A 69 -11.67 -6.17 -63.25
CA LYS A 69 -11.90 -6.64 -61.87
C LYS A 69 -10.75 -6.26 -60.95
N LEU A 70 -9.49 -6.46 -61.38
CA LEU A 70 -8.31 -6.04 -60.61
C LEU A 70 -8.27 -4.53 -60.38
N ARG A 71 -8.58 -3.71 -61.39
CA ARG A 71 -8.70 -2.25 -61.22
C ARG A 71 -9.77 -1.88 -60.20
N SER A 72 -10.93 -2.52 -60.26
CA SER A 72 -12.01 -2.32 -59.29
C SER A 72 -11.58 -2.72 -57.87
N LEU A 73 -11.00 -3.91 -57.71
CA LEU A 73 -10.51 -4.42 -56.43
C LEU A 73 -9.44 -3.49 -55.83
N GLY A 74 -8.45 -3.08 -56.62
CA GLY A 74 -7.42 -2.14 -56.18
C GLY A 74 -7.99 -0.78 -55.75
N SER A 75 -8.99 -0.25 -56.47
CA SER A 75 -9.67 0.99 -56.11
C SER A 75 -10.46 0.86 -54.80
N LYS A 76 -11.23 -0.23 -54.64
CA LYS A 76 -11.96 -0.52 -53.39
C LYS A 76 -10.99 -0.66 -52.22
N ALA A 77 -9.90 -1.41 -52.40
CA ALA A 77 -8.90 -1.64 -51.38
C ALA A 77 -8.21 -0.36 -50.94
N TYR A 78 -7.84 0.51 -51.90
CA TYR A 78 -7.26 1.81 -51.62
C TYR A 78 -8.21 2.69 -50.81
N LYS A 79 -9.50 2.80 -51.21
CA LYS A 79 -10.50 3.57 -50.46
C LYS A 79 -10.72 3.02 -49.04
N ALA A 80 -10.75 1.70 -48.88
CA ALA A 80 -10.88 1.06 -47.57
C ALA A 80 -9.64 1.31 -46.69
N GLN A 81 -8.45 1.32 -47.29
CA GLN A 81 -7.22 1.70 -46.60
C GLN A 81 -7.29 3.15 -46.15
N GLU A 82 -7.57 4.09 -47.05
CA GLU A 82 -7.72 5.52 -46.75
C GLU A 82 -8.73 5.77 -45.61
N GLY A 83 -9.90 5.13 -45.66
CA GLY A 83 -10.90 5.22 -44.58
C GLY A 83 -10.42 4.65 -43.24
N THR A 84 -9.57 3.60 -43.25
CA THR A 84 -8.97 3.06 -42.03
C THR A 84 -7.92 4.00 -41.45
N TYR A 85 -7.06 4.61 -42.28
CA TYR A 85 -6.09 5.62 -41.83
C TYR A 85 -6.80 6.88 -41.31
N ALA A 86 -7.88 7.33 -41.95
CA ALA A 86 -8.68 8.46 -41.47
C ALA A 86 -9.28 8.19 -40.08
N ARG A 87 -9.97 7.06 -39.91
CA ARG A 87 -10.54 6.65 -38.61
C ARG A 87 -9.47 6.46 -37.53
N SER A 88 -8.31 5.89 -37.90
CA SER A 88 -7.16 5.78 -36.99
C SER A 88 -6.65 7.15 -36.57
N GLY A 89 -6.55 8.10 -37.51
CA GLY A 89 -6.14 9.47 -37.25
C GLY A 89 -7.10 10.23 -36.33
N GLU A 90 -8.40 10.14 -36.58
CA GLU A 90 -9.45 10.75 -35.74
C GLU A 90 -9.40 10.18 -34.31
N ARG A 91 -9.41 8.85 -34.18
CA ARG A 91 -9.33 8.18 -32.88
C ARG A 91 -8.03 8.48 -32.14
N ARG A 92 -6.90 8.57 -32.85
CA ARG A 92 -5.63 9.00 -32.28
C ARG A 92 -5.75 10.40 -31.69
N VAL A 93 -6.30 11.35 -32.44
CA VAL A 93 -6.45 12.75 -31.97
C VAL A 93 -7.33 12.81 -30.72
N GLU A 94 -8.44 12.08 -30.71
CA GLU A 94 -9.33 11.97 -29.54
C GLU A 94 -8.59 11.44 -28.30
N LEU A 95 -7.88 10.30 -28.45
CA LEU A 95 -7.14 9.70 -27.34
C LEU A 95 -6.00 10.60 -26.85
N LEU A 96 -5.24 11.22 -27.77
CA LEU A 96 -4.18 12.16 -27.40
C LEU A 96 -4.73 13.40 -26.70
N ALA A 97 -5.88 13.93 -27.13
CA ALA A 97 -6.52 15.06 -26.47
C ALA A 97 -6.95 14.71 -25.05
N SER A 98 -7.58 13.55 -24.85
CA SER A 98 -7.97 13.06 -23.52
C SER A 98 -6.75 12.82 -22.61
N ILE A 99 -5.68 12.22 -23.13
CA ILE A 99 -4.42 12.04 -22.38
C ILE A 99 -3.82 13.40 -21.98
N ALA A 100 -3.78 14.36 -22.91
CA ALA A 100 -3.24 15.70 -22.66
C ALA A 100 -4.08 16.46 -21.62
N GLU A 101 -5.41 16.35 -21.66
CA GLU A 101 -6.32 16.92 -20.67
C GLU A 101 -6.03 16.36 -19.27
N HIS A 102 -5.94 15.02 -19.13
CA HIS A 102 -5.66 14.39 -17.85
C HIS A 102 -4.26 14.74 -17.31
N ARG A 103 -3.26 14.82 -18.19
CA ARG A 103 -1.92 15.29 -17.83
C ARG A 103 -1.96 16.73 -17.32
N SER A 104 -2.57 17.64 -18.08
CA SER A 104 -2.66 19.05 -17.71
C SER A 104 -3.42 19.24 -16.39
N ARG A 105 -4.51 18.48 -16.20
CA ARG A 105 -5.24 18.47 -14.92
C ARG A 105 -4.34 18.04 -13.76
N ALA A 106 -3.49 17.05 -13.97
CA ALA A 106 -2.57 16.58 -12.93
C ALA A 106 -1.55 17.63 -12.50
N GLU A 107 -1.16 18.56 -13.37
CA GLU A 107 -0.17 19.63 -13.11
C GLU A 107 -0.64 20.68 -12.09
N GLY A 108 -1.94 20.80 -11.85
CA GLY A 108 -2.51 21.70 -10.85
C GLY A 108 -2.89 21.06 -9.51
N ILE A 109 -2.81 19.73 -9.40
CA ILE A 109 -3.33 19.00 -8.23
C ILE A 109 -2.21 18.72 -7.23
N GLU A 110 -2.46 19.09 -5.97
CA GLU A 110 -1.60 18.77 -4.82
C GLU A 110 -2.18 17.64 -3.94
N ASP A 111 -3.50 17.39 -3.99
CA ASP A 111 -4.13 16.34 -3.19
C ASP A 111 -3.87 14.94 -3.78
N PRO A 112 -3.25 14.01 -3.02
CA PRO A 112 -3.09 12.61 -3.43
C PRO A 112 -4.38 11.90 -3.83
N LYS A 113 -5.53 12.24 -3.23
CA LYS A 113 -6.82 11.61 -3.57
C LYS A 113 -7.26 11.98 -4.98
N GLU A 114 -7.13 13.24 -5.34
CA GLU A 114 -7.44 13.73 -6.69
C GLU A 114 -6.45 13.18 -7.73
N LEU A 115 -5.16 13.10 -7.41
CA LEU A 115 -4.15 12.48 -8.29
C LEU A 115 -4.47 11.00 -8.58
N ARG A 116 -4.95 10.24 -7.58
CA ARG A 116 -5.44 8.87 -7.82
C ARG A 116 -6.69 8.82 -8.69
N ALA A 117 -7.58 9.80 -8.59
CA ALA A 117 -8.73 9.90 -9.47
C ALA A 117 -8.30 10.13 -10.92
N VAL A 118 -7.34 11.02 -11.16
CA VAL A 118 -6.76 11.24 -12.50
C VAL A 118 -6.11 9.95 -13.03
N ARG A 119 -5.39 9.20 -12.19
CA ARG A 119 -4.83 7.92 -12.59
C ARG A 119 -5.89 6.91 -13.05
N ARG A 120 -7.01 6.80 -12.33
CA ARG A 120 -8.15 5.94 -12.76
C ARG A 120 -8.76 6.40 -14.08
N GLN A 121 -8.79 7.71 -14.33
CA GLN A 121 -9.22 8.25 -15.62
C GLN A 121 -8.26 7.85 -16.74
N LEU A 122 -6.94 7.95 -16.53
CA LEU A 122 -5.94 7.44 -17.47
C LEU A 122 -6.02 5.92 -17.70
N ASP A 123 -6.38 5.14 -16.67
CA ASP A 123 -6.64 3.70 -16.83
C ASP A 123 -7.89 3.46 -17.70
N SER A 124 -8.92 4.31 -17.58
CA SER A 124 -10.11 4.26 -18.45
C SER A 124 -9.77 4.58 -19.91
N VAL A 125 -8.86 5.54 -20.14
CA VAL A 125 -8.35 5.84 -21.49
C VAL A 125 -7.57 4.64 -22.06
N ARG A 126 -6.79 3.95 -21.24
CA ARG A 126 -6.10 2.71 -21.65
C ARG A 126 -7.10 1.62 -22.05
N GLU A 127 -8.14 1.41 -21.26
CA GLU A 127 -9.19 0.47 -21.62
C GLU A 127 -9.88 0.85 -22.93
N ALA A 128 -10.15 2.14 -23.12
CA ALA A 128 -10.72 2.64 -24.36
C ALA A 128 -9.78 2.38 -25.55
N PHE A 129 -8.47 2.59 -25.39
CA PHE A 129 -7.43 2.28 -26.37
C PHE A 129 -7.42 0.79 -26.75
N ASP A 130 -7.44 -0.10 -25.75
CA ASP A 130 -7.37 -1.56 -25.95
C ASP A 130 -8.66 -2.15 -26.56
N LYS A 131 -9.84 -1.65 -26.19
CA LYS A 131 -11.14 -2.21 -26.60
C LYS A 131 -11.73 -1.62 -27.88
N GLY A 132 -11.31 -0.41 -28.30
CA GLY A 132 -11.91 0.27 -29.46
C GLY A 132 -11.28 -0.07 -30.81
N SER A 133 -11.74 0.58 -31.88
CA SER A 133 -11.38 0.29 -33.28
C SER A 133 -9.88 0.38 -33.56
N PRO A 134 -9.23 -0.66 -34.12
CA PRO A 134 -7.78 -0.77 -34.19
C PRO A 134 -7.09 0.46 -34.78
N LEU A 135 -6.01 0.90 -34.15
CA LEU A 135 -5.13 1.96 -34.65
C LEU A 135 -4.06 1.37 -35.57
N VAL A 136 -3.66 2.13 -36.58
CA VAL A 136 -2.48 1.82 -37.40
C VAL A 136 -1.23 1.83 -36.50
N PRO A 137 -0.21 0.99 -36.75
CA PRO A 137 0.93 0.84 -35.84
C PRO A 137 1.64 2.14 -35.42
N ALA A 138 1.80 3.10 -36.34
CA ALA A 138 2.44 4.39 -36.03
C ALA A 138 1.60 5.21 -35.04
N ASP A 139 0.28 5.31 -35.27
CA ASP A 139 -0.64 6.02 -34.38
C ASP A 139 -0.75 5.32 -33.02
N ARG A 140 -0.77 3.98 -33.03
CA ARG A 140 -0.78 3.16 -31.81
C ARG A 140 0.42 3.47 -30.92
N GLN A 141 1.62 3.52 -31.50
CA GLN A 141 2.85 3.82 -30.77
C GLN A 141 2.80 5.23 -30.17
N GLN A 142 2.34 6.21 -30.94
CA GLN A 142 2.23 7.60 -30.48
C GLN A 142 1.27 7.75 -29.28
N VAL A 143 0.09 7.11 -29.33
CA VAL A 143 -0.86 7.13 -28.20
C VAL A 143 -0.28 6.40 -26.99
N TRP A 144 0.37 5.26 -27.20
CA TRP A 144 0.98 4.48 -26.13
C TRP A 144 2.07 5.25 -25.39
N ASP A 145 2.96 5.92 -26.12
CA ASP A 145 4.04 6.72 -25.53
C ASP A 145 3.48 7.91 -24.75
N ALA A 146 2.49 8.62 -25.31
CA ALA A 146 1.82 9.72 -24.61
C ALA A 146 1.12 9.26 -23.33
N TRP A 147 0.41 8.13 -23.37
CA TRP A 147 -0.25 7.56 -22.19
C TRP A 147 0.77 7.18 -21.11
N LYS A 148 1.88 6.53 -21.51
CA LYS A 148 2.95 6.14 -20.60
C LYS A 148 3.58 7.36 -19.93
N GLU A 149 3.87 8.41 -20.69
CA GLU A 149 4.42 9.66 -20.16
C GLU A 149 3.45 10.32 -19.17
N ALA A 150 2.17 10.44 -19.52
CA ALA A 150 1.16 11.03 -18.65
C ALA A 150 0.98 10.22 -17.35
N SER A 151 0.93 8.89 -17.45
CA SER A 151 0.82 8.00 -16.29
C SER A 151 2.03 8.11 -15.35
N GLN A 152 3.24 8.18 -15.93
CA GLN A 152 4.47 8.38 -15.17
C GLN A 152 4.50 9.76 -14.49
N ASN A 153 4.02 10.81 -15.17
CA ASN A 153 3.93 12.15 -14.59
C ASN A 153 2.99 12.15 -13.36
N VAL A 154 1.76 11.62 -13.49
CA VAL A 154 0.81 11.52 -12.38
C VAL A 154 1.39 10.73 -11.22
N TRP A 155 2.09 9.63 -11.50
CA TRP A 155 2.74 8.82 -10.46
C TRP A 155 3.85 9.56 -9.72
N THR A 156 4.64 10.35 -10.46
CA THR A 156 5.71 11.16 -9.88
C THR A 156 5.12 12.22 -8.95
N ARG A 157 4.08 12.94 -9.38
CA ARG A 157 3.40 13.94 -8.53
C ARG A 157 2.74 13.32 -7.30
N LEU A 158 2.12 12.15 -7.45
CA LEU A 158 1.53 11.44 -6.31
C LEU A 158 2.60 11.07 -5.28
N THR A 159 3.78 10.67 -5.76
CA THR A 159 4.92 10.36 -4.91
C THR A 159 5.47 11.59 -4.21
N GLU A 160 5.55 12.73 -4.90
CA GLU A 160 5.95 14.02 -4.33
C GLU A 160 4.96 14.49 -3.25
N ALA A 161 3.65 14.46 -3.54
CA ALA A 161 2.61 14.82 -2.58
C ALA A 161 2.63 13.94 -1.32
N TRP A 162 2.91 12.64 -1.48
CA TRP A 162 3.14 11.75 -0.34
C TRP A 162 4.38 12.14 0.45
N ALA A 163 5.50 12.42 -0.21
CA ALA A 163 6.75 12.81 0.45
C ALA A 163 6.59 14.14 1.23
N GLU A 164 5.87 15.11 0.68
CA GLU A 164 5.55 16.38 1.36
C GLU A 164 4.66 16.15 2.59
N ASN A 165 3.64 15.31 2.46
CA ASN A 165 2.79 14.94 3.59
C ASN A 165 3.59 14.22 4.68
N GLU A 166 4.49 13.31 4.30
CA GLU A 166 5.39 12.62 5.23
C GLU A 166 6.34 13.60 5.94
N ALA A 167 6.91 14.56 5.21
CA ALA A 167 7.78 15.59 5.78
C ALA A 167 7.03 16.45 6.81
N HIS A 168 5.82 16.90 6.49
CA HIS A 168 5.00 17.67 7.42
C HIS A 168 4.63 16.87 8.68
N LEU A 169 4.27 15.59 8.52
CA LEU A 169 3.96 14.71 9.64
C LEU A 169 5.19 14.48 10.54
N ARG A 170 6.37 14.28 9.94
CA ARG A 170 7.64 14.18 10.68
C ARG A 170 7.97 15.45 11.43
N GLN A 171 7.83 16.62 10.80
CA GLN A 171 8.07 17.90 11.46
C GLN A 171 7.18 18.08 12.70
N THR A 172 5.93 17.61 12.65
CA THR A 172 5.03 17.66 13.81
C THR A 172 5.52 16.77 14.95
N LEU A 173 6.07 15.60 14.65
CA LEU A 173 6.67 14.70 15.64
C LEU A 173 8.02 15.21 16.15
N ASP A 174 8.84 15.84 15.32
CA ASP A 174 10.10 16.44 15.73
C ASP A 174 9.86 17.56 16.76
N SER A 175 8.83 18.39 16.56
CA SER A 175 8.38 19.34 17.57
C SER A 175 7.93 18.65 18.87
N ALA A 176 7.23 17.51 18.79
CA ALA A 176 6.88 16.72 19.98
C ALA A 176 8.11 16.19 20.73
N ARG A 177 9.15 15.73 20.01
CA ARG A 177 10.44 15.31 20.58
C ARG A 177 11.15 16.47 21.26
N GLU A 178 11.20 17.64 20.62
CA GLU A 178 11.79 18.86 21.19
C GLU A 178 11.10 19.25 22.50
N HIS A 179 9.76 19.28 22.53
CA HIS A 179 9.00 19.54 23.75
C HIS A 179 9.29 18.50 24.86
N LEU A 180 9.41 17.21 24.48
CA LEU A 180 9.73 16.14 25.43
C LEU A 180 11.14 16.31 26.01
N SER A 181 12.13 16.64 25.17
CA SER A 181 13.51 16.91 25.59
C SER A 181 13.63 18.15 26.50
N ALA A 182 12.80 19.17 26.26
CA ALA A 182 12.68 20.35 27.10
C ALA A 182 11.86 20.14 28.38
N GLN A 183 11.47 18.90 28.68
CA GLN A 183 10.62 18.51 29.83
C GLN A 183 9.22 19.14 29.86
N ARG A 184 8.69 19.53 28.70
CA ARG A 184 7.35 20.11 28.53
C ARG A 184 6.36 19.03 28.06
N TYR A 185 6.05 18.08 28.94
CA TYR A 185 5.29 16.87 28.58
C TYR A 185 3.85 17.15 28.09
N GLY A 186 3.17 18.14 28.68
CA GLY A 186 1.85 18.58 28.20
C GLY A 186 1.89 19.13 26.77
N GLU A 187 2.92 19.90 26.42
CA GLU A 187 3.12 20.40 25.05
C GLU A 187 3.45 19.27 24.08
N ALA A 188 4.26 18.30 24.50
CA ALA A 188 4.58 17.10 23.71
C ALA A 188 3.31 16.27 23.41
N ARG A 189 2.45 16.05 24.41
CA ARG A 189 1.16 15.36 24.24
C ARG A 189 0.23 16.11 23.28
N ASN A 190 0.17 17.43 23.38
CA ASN A 190 -0.61 18.27 22.47
C ASN A 190 -0.06 18.23 21.02
N ALA A 191 1.27 18.18 20.85
CA ALA A 191 1.89 18.01 19.53
C ALA A 191 1.59 16.63 18.93
N VAL A 192 1.62 15.55 19.73
CA VAL A 192 1.18 14.21 19.30
C VAL A 192 -0.31 14.20 18.93
N GLY A 193 -1.16 14.91 19.67
CA GLY A 193 -2.57 15.09 19.32
C GLY A 193 -2.75 15.74 17.94
N ARG A 194 -2.04 16.85 17.68
CA ARG A 194 -2.02 17.53 16.38
C ARG A 194 -1.50 16.65 15.25
N PHE A 195 -0.55 15.76 15.52
CA PHE A 195 -0.10 14.75 14.54
C PHE A 195 -1.25 13.83 14.13
N PHE A 196 -2.00 13.25 15.07
CA PHE A 196 -3.12 12.36 14.75
C PHE A 196 -4.29 13.08 14.07
N GLU A 197 -4.52 14.36 14.39
CA GLU A 197 -5.48 15.20 13.67
C GLU A 197 -5.04 15.43 12.22
N SER A 198 -3.78 15.82 12.02
CA SER A 198 -3.19 16.04 10.69
C SER A 198 -3.21 14.77 9.83
N LEU A 199 -3.01 13.62 10.46
CA LEU A 199 -3.02 12.31 9.81
C LEU A 199 -4.40 11.92 9.24
N ARG A 200 -5.50 12.52 9.71
CA ARG A 200 -6.85 12.28 9.14
C ARG A 200 -7.04 12.97 7.79
N GLY A 201 -6.37 14.11 7.58
CA GLY A 201 -6.48 14.91 6.36
C GLY A 201 -5.44 14.58 5.29
N ARG A 202 -4.33 13.93 5.68
CA ARG A 202 -3.18 13.69 4.80
C ARG A 202 -3.06 12.23 4.41
N GLU A 203 -2.79 11.99 3.14
CA GLU A 203 -2.45 10.66 2.63
C GLU A 203 -0.94 10.57 2.43
N ALA A 204 -0.35 9.44 2.85
CA ALA A 204 1.09 9.16 2.77
C ALA A 204 1.31 7.65 2.60
N ARG A 205 2.55 7.22 2.39
CA ARG A 205 2.86 5.79 2.22
C ARG A 205 2.56 5.02 3.50
N GLN A 206 1.90 3.87 3.36
CA GLN A 206 1.43 3.08 4.50
C GLN A 206 2.57 2.63 5.44
N GLU A 207 3.71 2.23 4.89
CA GLU A 207 4.88 1.80 5.67
C GLU A 207 5.42 2.95 6.54
N VAL A 208 5.55 4.14 5.95
CA VAL A 208 6.00 5.34 6.66
C VAL A 208 4.96 5.75 7.71
N LEU A 209 3.67 5.74 7.37
CA LEU A 209 2.60 6.02 8.32
C LEU A 209 2.61 5.09 9.54
N ASN A 210 2.83 3.80 9.34
CA ASN A 210 2.91 2.84 10.44
C ASN A 210 4.10 3.16 11.37
N SER A 211 5.26 3.50 10.79
CA SER A 211 6.44 3.91 11.56
C SER A 211 6.20 5.20 12.36
N LEU A 212 5.58 6.21 11.74
CA LEU A 212 5.28 7.50 12.39
C LEU A 212 4.24 7.35 13.50
N LYS A 213 3.23 6.48 13.31
CA LYS A 213 2.25 6.16 14.36
C LYS A 213 2.90 5.48 15.57
N ALA A 214 3.75 4.48 15.34
CA ALA A 214 4.47 3.80 16.41
C ALA A 214 5.35 4.78 17.20
N GLU A 215 6.01 5.69 16.50
CA GLU A 215 6.81 6.74 17.11
C GLU A 215 5.96 7.72 17.93
N ALA A 216 4.86 8.22 17.35
CA ALA A 216 3.93 9.11 18.03
C ALA A 216 3.37 8.48 19.32
N GLU A 217 3.03 7.19 19.28
CA GLU A 217 2.61 6.44 20.47
C GLU A 217 3.73 6.29 21.50
N SER A 218 4.97 6.05 21.05
CA SER A 218 6.13 5.98 21.95
C SER A 218 6.32 7.30 22.69
N LEU A 219 6.30 8.42 21.98
CA LEU A 219 6.41 9.77 22.57
C LEU A 219 5.28 10.06 23.55
N ARG A 220 4.05 9.63 23.22
CA ARG A 220 2.91 9.77 24.15
C ARG A 220 3.11 8.99 25.44
N ARG A 221 3.51 7.71 25.33
CA ARG A 221 3.75 6.84 26.50
C ARG A 221 4.90 7.35 27.35
N GLU A 222 5.94 7.89 26.73
CA GLU A 222 7.07 8.48 27.44
C GLU A 222 6.65 9.73 28.22
N ALA A 223 5.92 10.65 27.59
CA ALA A 223 5.36 11.82 28.26
C ALA A 223 4.45 11.44 29.44
N GLU A 224 3.56 10.45 29.27
CA GLU A 224 2.67 9.94 30.32
C GLU A 224 3.46 9.34 31.50
N ARG A 225 4.46 8.50 31.24
CA ARG A 225 5.29 7.89 32.30
C ARG A 225 6.01 8.92 33.14
N VAL A 226 6.57 9.97 32.52
CA VAL A 226 7.31 10.98 33.26
C VAL A 226 6.38 11.88 34.08
N GLU A 227 5.18 12.19 33.58
CA GLU A 227 4.17 12.88 34.39
C GLU A 227 3.69 12.03 35.57
N GLU A 228 3.44 10.74 35.38
CA GLU A 228 3.09 9.80 36.46
C GLU A 228 4.19 9.69 37.52
N GLN A 229 5.46 9.63 37.10
CA GLN A 229 6.60 9.66 38.01
C GLN A 229 6.69 10.99 38.76
N LYS A 230 6.50 12.13 38.10
CA LYS A 230 6.50 13.44 38.78
C LYS A 230 5.32 13.58 39.76
N ALA A 231 4.13 13.08 39.40
CA ALA A 231 2.96 13.08 40.25
C ALA A 231 3.15 12.18 41.48
N SER A 232 3.64 10.95 41.29
CA SER A 232 3.93 10.02 42.39
C SER A 232 5.04 10.54 43.31
N HIS A 233 6.11 11.15 42.78
CA HIS A 233 7.11 11.81 43.59
C HIS A 233 6.55 12.99 44.38
N ARG A 234 5.66 13.82 43.80
CA ARG A 234 5.00 14.90 44.52
C ARG A 234 4.14 14.36 45.67
N VAL A 235 3.31 13.35 45.42
CA VAL A 235 2.48 12.70 46.45
C VAL A 235 3.35 12.09 47.56
N ALA A 236 4.41 11.37 47.20
CA ALA A 236 5.33 10.77 48.16
C ALA A 236 6.08 11.85 48.98
N SER A 237 6.50 12.95 48.36
CA SER A 237 7.18 14.06 49.05
C SER A 237 6.24 14.81 50.01
N GLN A 238 4.96 14.96 49.66
CA GLN A 238 3.95 15.55 50.54
C GLN A 238 3.62 14.63 51.73
N GLN A 239 3.60 13.31 51.51
CA GLN A 239 3.43 12.32 52.58
C GLN A 239 4.65 12.25 53.50
N ALA A 240 5.87 12.40 52.98
CA ALA A 240 7.10 12.36 53.77
C ALA A 240 7.34 13.61 54.64
N GLN A 241 6.72 14.75 54.30
CA GLN A 241 6.79 15.99 55.09
C GLN A 241 5.73 16.07 56.21
N ALA A 242 4.72 15.19 56.20
CA ALA A 242 3.84 15.03 57.35
C ALA A 242 4.55 14.18 58.40
N VAL A 243 4.94 14.77 59.53
CA VAL A 243 5.38 13.99 60.71
C VAL A 243 4.23 13.05 61.07
N PRO A 244 4.38 11.71 60.91
CA PRO A 244 3.29 10.81 61.19
C PRO A 244 2.99 10.90 62.68
N THR A 245 1.73 11.10 63.05
CA THR A 245 1.32 11.07 64.46
C THR A 245 1.48 9.65 65.01
N ILE A 246 1.63 9.51 66.33
CA ILE A 246 1.77 8.20 67.01
C ILE A 246 0.64 7.23 66.59
N ASP A 247 -0.57 7.75 66.33
CA ASP A 247 -1.70 6.95 65.85
C ASP A 247 -1.49 6.33 64.46
N VAL A 248 -0.75 7.00 63.57
CA VAL A 248 -0.36 6.45 62.26
C VAL A 248 0.64 5.31 62.44
N TRP A 249 1.62 5.46 63.32
CA TRP A 249 2.56 4.37 63.64
C TRP A 249 1.85 3.18 64.29
N ARG A 250 0.88 3.42 65.16
CA ARG A 250 0.05 2.35 65.75
C ARG A 250 -0.79 1.62 64.69
N ALA A 251 -1.36 2.35 63.73
CA ALA A 251 -2.11 1.76 62.62
C ALA A 251 -1.19 0.94 61.68
N GLU A 252 0.00 1.45 61.37
CA GLU A 252 1.02 0.73 60.58
C GLU A 252 1.53 -0.51 61.31
N LEU A 253 1.77 -0.44 62.62
CA LEU A 253 2.16 -1.59 63.44
C LEU A 253 1.08 -2.66 63.44
N LYS A 254 -0.19 -2.28 63.59
CA LYS A 254 -1.33 -3.22 63.52
C LYS A 254 -1.37 -3.93 62.16
N LYS A 255 -1.24 -3.19 61.06
CA LYS A 255 -1.23 -3.75 59.70
C LYS A 255 0.00 -4.63 59.44
N SER A 256 1.16 -4.28 60.01
CA SER A 256 2.38 -5.07 59.95
C SER A 256 2.22 -6.39 60.69
N ARG A 257 1.65 -6.39 61.90
CA ARG A 257 1.34 -7.59 62.69
C ARG A 257 0.30 -8.49 62.00
N GLU A 258 -0.73 -7.92 61.39
CA GLU A 258 -1.70 -8.69 60.59
C GLU A 258 -1.04 -9.36 59.38
N SER A 259 -0.06 -8.70 58.75
CA SER A 259 0.71 -9.26 57.63
C SER A 259 1.70 -10.32 58.09
N GLU A 260 2.30 -10.16 59.27
CA GLU A 260 3.17 -11.12 59.93
C GLU A 260 2.42 -12.43 60.20
N ILE A 261 1.24 -12.37 60.84
CA ILE A 261 0.41 -13.55 61.14
C ILE A 261 0.06 -14.31 59.85
N ARG A 262 -0.36 -13.59 58.79
CA ARG A 262 -0.67 -14.23 57.49
C ARG A 262 0.56 -14.90 56.88
N LEU A 263 1.72 -14.26 56.94
CA LEU A 263 2.97 -14.85 56.42
C LEU A 263 3.44 -16.05 57.25
N GLU A 264 3.23 -16.03 58.57
CA GLU A 264 3.50 -17.18 59.44
C GLU A 264 2.59 -18.37 59.07
N GLU A 265 1.29 -18.13 58.86
CA GLU A 265 0.35 -19.15 58.40
C GLU A 265 0.74 -19.72 57.03
N GLU A 266 1.14 -18.87 56.08
CA GLU A 266 1.62 -19.29 54.76
C GLU A 266 2.93 -20.10 54.85
N VAL A 267 3.87 -19.69 55.70
CA VAL A 267 5.13 -20.43 55.93
C VAL A 267 4.83 -21.79 56.55
N LEU A 268 3.95 -21.87 57.55
CA LEU A 268 3.53 -23.13 58.17
C LEU A 268 2.83 -24.06 57.17
N ALA A 269 2.00 -23.51 56.28
CA ALA A 269 1.35 -24.27 55.21
C ALA A 269 2.37 -24.82 54.20
N LEU A 270 3.34 -24.01 53.78
CA LEU A 270 4.42 -24.43 52.88
C LEU A 270 5.36 -25.44 53.55
N GLU A 271 5.60 -25.34 54.86
CA GLU A 271 6.38 -26.31 55.63
C GLU A 271 5.69 -27.68 55.68
N ARG A 272 4.36 -27.71 55.89
CA ARG A 272 3.57 -28.95 55.81
C ARG A 272 3.61 -29.53 54.39
N GLN A 273 3.39 -28.70 53.38
CA GLN A 273 3.46 -29.12 51.97
C GLN A 273 4.84 -29.67 51.59
N TYR A 274 5.92 -29.10 52.14
CA TYR A 274 7.28 -29.61 51.95
C TYR A 274 7.48 -30.99 52.59
N GLN A 275 6.90 -31.23 53.77
CA GLN A 275 6.96 -32.51 54.48
C GLN A 275 6.10 -33.59 53.80
N ASP A 276 4.97 -33.20 53.20
CA ASP A 276 4.02 -34.11 52.56
C ASP A 276 4.38 -34.44 51.09
N SER A 277 5.26 -33.64 50.45
CA SER A 277 5.66 -33.87 49.06
C SER A 277 6.69 -35.01 48.94
N GLY A 278 6.38 -36.01 48.11
CA GLY A 278 7.25 -37.17 47.85
C GLY A 278 8.23 -36.99 46.67
N ALA A 279 8.13 -35.89 45.91
CA ALA A 279 8.93 -35.67 44.71
C ALA A 279 10.02 -34.61 44.92
N LEU A 280 11.26 -34.93 44.56
CA LEU A 280 12.45 -34.05 44.74
C LEU A 280 12.30 -32.67 44.07
N LEU A 281 11.65 -32.60 42.91
CA LEU A 281 11.46 -31.34 42.18
C LEU A 281 10.44 -30.42 42.88
N GLU A 282 9.34 -30.98 43.38
CA GLU A 282 8.33 -30.25 44.13
C GLU A 282 8.91 -29.73 45.45
N GLN A 283 9.68 -30.56 46.16
CA GLN A 283 10.42 -30.15 47.35
C GLN A 283 11.36 -28.97 47.07
N ALA A 284 12.08 -28.97 45.94
CA ALA A 284 12.98 -27.87 45.57
C ALA A 284 12.22 -26.55 45.30
N MET A 285 11.08 -26.60 44.62
CA MET A 285 10.25 -25.43 44.36
C MET A 285 9.62 -24.86 45.65
N VAL A 286 9.07 -25.73 46.50
CA VAL A 286 8.49 -25.35 47.79
C VAL A 286 9.58 -24.78 48.72
N ARG A 287 10.79 -25.32 48.68
CA ARG A 287 11.93 -24.77 49.44
C ARG A 287 12.29 -23.36 48.99
N GLY A 288 12.30 -23.09 47.68
CA GLY A 288 12.57 -21.75 47.15
C GLY A 288 11.55 -20.72 47.62
N THR A 289 10.26 -21.04 47.51
CA THR A 289 9.18 -20.15 47.96
C THR A 289 9.18 -19.95 49.47
N LEU A 290 9.50 -20.99 50.24
CA LEU A 290 9.61 -20.94 51.70
C LEU A 290 10.76 -20.06 52.16
N VAL A 291 11.92 -20.08 51.48
CA VAL A 291 13.05 -19.17 51.78
C VAL A 291 12.65 -17.71 51.53
N ASP A 292 11.99 -17.43 50.41
CA ASP A 292 11.53 -16.07 50.09
C ASP A 292 10.48 -15.57 51.10
N LYS A 293 9.56 -16.43 51.51
CA LYS A 293 8.53 -16.11 52.51
C LYS A 293 9.11 -15.90 53.90
N LYS A 294 10.06 -16.75 54.34
CA LYS A 294 10.79 -16.55 55.61
C LYS A 294 11.62 -15.27 55.61
N ARG A 295 12.24 -14.92 54.49
CA ARG A 295 12.95 -13.65 54.35
C ARG A 295 12.00 -12.47 54.53
N ARG A 296 10.86 -12.46 53.82
CA ARG A 296 9.83 -11.41 53.96
C ARG A 296 9.29 -11.33 55.39
N LEU A 297 9.02 -12.47 56.04
CA LEU A 297 8.60 -12.53 57.44
C LEU A 297 9.62 -11.85 58.36
N SER A 298 10.92 -12.15 58.17
CA SER A 298 11.99 -11.52 58.96
C SER A 298 12.11 -10.01 58.72
N GLU A 299 11.81 -9.54 57.51
CA GLU A 299 11.76 -8.11 57.18
C GLU A 299 10.59 -7.42 57.90
N TYR A 300 9.39 -8.03 57.87
CA TYR A 300 8.21 -7.52 58.61
C TYR A 300 8.43 -7.52 60.13
N GLN A 301 9.05 -8.56 60.69
CA GLN A 301 9.41 -8.62 62.11
C GLN A 301 10.38 -7.51 62.52
N ARG A 302 11.36 -7.20 61.67
CA ARG A 302 12.29 -6.08 61.91
C ARG A 302 11.56 -4.75 61.84
N THR A 303 10.67 -4.54 60.89
CA THR A 303 9.89 -3.30 60.79
C THR A 303 8.91 -3.14 61.95
N SER A 304 8.23 -4.21 62.38
CA SER A 304 7.34 -4.21 63.55
C SER A 304 8.11 -3.84 64.82
N ARG A 305 9.26 -4.47 65.09
CA ARG A 305 10.11 -4.15 66.25
C ARG A 305 10.63 -2.71 66.22
N ALA A 306 11.03 -2.22 65.05
CA ALA A 306 11.51 -0.86 64.90
C ALA A 306 10.37 0.18 65.12
N LEU A 307 9.15 -0.14 64.69
CA LEU A 307 7.97 0.69 64.96
C LEU A 307 7.57 0.65 66.44
N GLU A 308 7.60 -0.52 67.08
CA GLU A 308 7.36 -0.68 68.53
C GLU A 308 8.34 0.18 69.34
N GLN A 309 9.65 0.06 69.07
CA GLN A 309 10.67 0.86 69.75
C GLN A 309 10.49 2.37 69.54
N ARG A 310 10.02 2.79 68.36
CA ARG A 310 9.74 4.21 68.07
C ARG A 310 8.49 4.72 68.78
N ILE A 311 7.45 3.88 68.86
CA ILE A 311 6.22 4.19 69.61
C ILE A 311 6.55 4.28 71.10
N GLU A 312 7.25 3.29 71.66
CA GLU A 312 7.69 3.27 73.06
C GLU A 312 8.55 4.49 73.39
N ALA A 313 9.58 4.78 72.59
CA ALA A 313 10.42 5.96 72.79
C ALA A 313 9.62 7.28 72.69
N ALA A 314 8.63 7.38 71.81
CA ALA A 314 7.77 8.55 71.70
C ALA A 314 6.77 8.67 72.87
N GLU A 315 6.38 7.55 73.48
CA GLU A 315 5.48 7.47 74.64
C GLU A 315 6.20 7.64 75.98
N GLU A 316 7.51 7.37 76.07
CA GLU A 316 8.34 7.52 77.28
C GLU A 316 8.88 8.95 77.49
N VAL A 317 9.08 9.72 76.40
CA VAL A 317 9.58 11.11 76.45
C VAL A 317 8.74 12.09 77.31
N PRO A 318 7.41 11.94 77.47
CA PRO A 318 6.62 12.78 78.38
C PRO A 318 6.83 12.49 79.88
N LEU A 319 7.39 11.33 80.28
CA LEU A 319 7.50 10.93 81.69
C LEU A 319 8.85 11.32 82.33
N MET A 320 9.89 11.57 81.53
CA MET A 320 11.24 11.93 82.02
C MET A 320 11.45 13.45 82.22
N THR A 321 10.48 14.29 81.85
CA THR A 321 10.56 15.77 81.99
C THR A 321 9.71 16.34 83.13
N ALA A 322 9.06 15.48 83.93
CA ALA A 322 8.23 15.85 85.08
C ALA A 322 8.72 15.24 86.41
N GLY A 323 10.04 15.17 86.60
CA GLY A 323 10.69 14.77 87.86
C GLY A 323 11.50 15.91 88.44
#